data_AF-A0AAV8VUT1-F1
#
_entry.id   AF-A0AAV8VUT1-F1
#
_cell.length_a   1.000
_cell.length_b   1.000
_cell.length_c   1.000
_cell.angle_alpha   90.00
_cell.angle_beta   90.00
_cell.angle_gamma   90.00
#
_symmetry.space_group_name_H-M   'P 1'
#
loop_
_entity.id
_entity.type
_entity.pdbx_description
1 polymer ?
#
loop_
_entity_poly.entity_id
_entity_poly.type
_entity_poly.pdbx_seq_one_letter_code
_entity_poly.pdbx_strand_id
1 'polypeptide(L)'
;MADIMMQPYTYEPNILPSGGKNSDSIPYHCSPTTVRSIYWNWTKVNSTAIQPCPGGTTGFAKWHCQTSNLRQAHWYPSNPDLSECRSVWLTSLEQRIIAGRDPLVSITNDLAQVTSSKTLYGGDMMITTKIIQKMTEKMSKDIQTVPDTRQREAIVTEMLMDVAKTGSNLLDSSQHPSWRDLSYKEQMSVATSLLIGLEENAFLLADTVRSKKTVNREFKNILLSVRVLDTKSLSTEKFPSSDMKSEWRASNDSIELPKGALLENSDGNLVRLVFVAFDRLEEILQWQPDAVESGIFNNVTKILNSKVISASLGKGRHIQLKEPVKLTLKHLTVENVSNPTCVFWDYTTNSWSEEGCHIETSSSNLTHTVCYCDHLTNFAILMDVHAIYLPIPHEIALRIITYVGCIISITCLILAITTFRVFHGLQSDRTTIHCNLCICLLVSEIIFLLGIGQTENHILCGVIAGFLQYFFLCAFIWMFFEGFQLYVMLIEVFEAEKSRIRWYYCFAYGLPFIIVFISAIIYPEGYGTNRYCWLQAENYFIYSFVGPVIVVIVLNIIFLAMAIMMMCRHASNSVAMKNKEHSRLASTR
;
A
#
# COMPACT_ATOMS: atom_id res chain seq x y z
N MET A 1 54.10 30.18 2.17
CA MET A 1 55.21 29.21 2.03
C MET A 1 54.88 28.02 2.90
N ALA A 2 54.25 27.01 2.29
CA ALA A 2 54.11 25.61 2.69
C ALA A 2 52.91 25.07 1.90
N ASP A 3 53.19 24.65 0.66
CA ASP A 3 52.31 23.81 -0.14
C ASP A 3 52.06 22.49 0.59
N ILE A 4 50.79 22.13 0.79
CA ILE A 4 50.41 20.74 1.01
C ILE A 4 49.44 20.39 -0.11
N MET A 5 49.98 19.66 -1.08
CA MET A 5 49.29 19.10 -2.23
C MET A 5 48.09 18.26 -1.80
N MET A 6 46.96 18.51 -2.46
CA MET A 6 45.87 17.56 -2.60
C MET A 6 46.41 16.26 -3.21
N GLN A 7 46.29 15.14 -2.49
CA GLN A 7 46.36 13.83 -3.12
C GLN A 7 44.99 13.48 -3.73
N PRO A 8 44.94 12.91 -4.94
CA PRO A 8 43.69 12.52 -5.58
C PRO A 8 43.15 11.24 -4.91
N TYR A 9 41.88 11.25 -4.52
CA TYR A 9 41.15 10.05 -4.11
C TYR A 9 41.15 9.04 -5.27
N THR A 10 41.96 8.00 -5.15
CA THR A 10 41.95 6.85 -6.04
C THR A 10 40.67 6.06 -5.80
N TYR A 11 39.85 5.94 -6.85
CA TYR A 11 38.68 5.09 -6.91
C TYR A 11 39.13 3.62 -6.89
N GLU A 12 39.21 3.01 -5.69
CA GLU A 12 39.38 1.56 -5.58
C GLU A 12 38.06 0.85 -5.90
N PRO A 13 38.06 -0.14 -6.80
CA PRO A 13 36.86 -0.93 -7.06
C PRO A 13 36.50 -1.75 -5.80
N ASN A 14 35.21 -1.89 -5.56
CA ASN A 14 34.58 -2.67 -4.48
C ASN A 14 35.11 -4.12 -4.42
N ILE A 15 36.24 -4.35 -3.74
CA ILE A 15 36.80 -5.68 -3.51
C ILE A 15 36.40 -6.09 -2.08
N LEU A 16 35.69 -7.22 -1.96
CA LEU A 16 35.42 -7.88 -0.69
C LEU A 16 36.75 -8.11 0.07
N PRO A 17 36.83 -7.90 1.39
CA PRO A 17 37.97 -8.37 2.17
C PRO A 17 38.07 -9.89 2.02
N SER A 18 39.13 -10.35 1.37
CA SER A 18 39.35 -11.72 0.93
C SER A 18 39.73 -12.61 2.11
N GLY A 19 38.71 -13.16 2.77
CA GLY A 19 38.85 -14.27 3.69
C GLY A 19 38.53 -15.60 3.02
N GLY A 20 39.55 -16.35 2.60
CA GLY A 20 39.50 -17.82 2.45
C GLY A 20 38.78 -18.39 1.21
N LYS A 21 39.52 -19.19 0.45
CA LYS A 21 39.08 -19.99 -0.72
C LYS A 21 37.78 -20.78 -0.45
N ASN A 22 36.71 -20.47 -1.20
CA ASN A 22 35.83 -21.44 -1.85
C ASN A 22 34.87 -20.71 -2.80
N SER A 23 34.99 -21.01 -4.08
CA SER A 23 34.19 -20.48 -5.18
C SER A 23 32.84 -21.18 -5.26
N ASP A 24 31.90 -20.85 -4.35
CA ASP A 24 30.45 -21.16 -4.54
C ASP A 24 29.44 -20.43 -3.61
N SER A 25 29.79 -19.40 -2.83
CA SER A 25 28.77 -18.71 -2.00
C SER A 25 29.14 -17.29 -1.55
N ILE A 26 28.70 -16.25 -2.27
CA ILE A 26 28.68 -14.87 -1.73
C ILE A 26 27.41 -14.11 -2.14
N PRO A 27 26.30 -14.30 -1.38
CA PRO A 27 25.29 -13.25 -1.21
C PRO A 27 24.87 -13.02 0.27
N TYR A 28 25.81 -13.11 1.23
CA TYR A 28 25.52 -13.04 2.68
C TYR A 28 25.89 -11.70 3.37
N HIS A 29 26.19 -10.64 2.60
CA HIS A 29 26.50 -9.32 3.14
C HIS A 29 25.75 -8.22 2.38
N CYS A 30 25.33 -7.18 3.10
CA CYS A 30 24.85 -5.95 2.51
C CYS A 30 26.00 -5.14 1.93
N SER A 31 25.82 -4.65 0.71
CA SER A 31 26.82 -3.87 -0.01
C SER A 31 27.10 -2.52 0.64
N PRO A 32 28.34 -1.99 0.52
CA PRO A 32 28.69 -0.71 1.08
C PRO A 32 27.95 0.43 0.36
N THR A 33 27.55 1.45 1.12
CA THR A 33 26.82 2.61 0.60
C THR A 33 27.00 3.82 1.50
N THR A 34 26.79 5.02 0.98
CA THR A 34 26.84 6.26 1.77
C THR A 34 25.44 6.85 1.87
N VAL A 35 24.92 6.94 3.09
CA VAL A 35 23.57 7.45 3.39
C VAL A 35 23.65 8.35 4.62
N ARG A 36 22.93 9.48 4.62
CA ARG A 36 22.97 10.50 5.69
C ARG A 36 24.39 11.00 6.03
N SER A 37 25.27 11.08 5.02
CA SER A 37 26.69 11.44 5.17
C SER A 37 27.51 10.46 6.04
N ILE A 38 27.03 9.23 6.19
CA ILE A 38 27.71 8.14 6.88
C ILE A 38 28.05 7.06 5.86
N TYR A 39 29.30 6.58 5.88
CA TYR A 39 29.73 5.46 5.07
C TYR A 39 29.41 4.13 5.79
N TRP A 40 28.56 3.32 5.19
CA TRP A 40 28.18 2.00 5.65
C TRP A 40 28.99 0.95 4.90
N ASN A 41 29.79 0.16 5.63
CA ASN A 41 30.64 -0.87 5.03
C ASN A 41 29.90 -2.21 4.88
N TRP A 42 30.53 -3.18 4.22
CA TRP A 42 30.08 -4.56 4.13
C TRP A 42 29.64 -5.09 5.50
N THR A 43 28.37 -5.47 5.59
CA THR A 43 27.77 -5.93 6.86
C THR A 43 27.10 -7.26 6.66
N LYS A 44 27.35 -8.21 7.57
CA LYS A 44 26.84 -9.58 7.47
C LYS A 44 25.32 -9.60 7.66
N VAL A 45 24.61 -10.47 6.94
CA VAL A 45 23.17 -10.71 7.16
C VAL A 45 22.89 -11.06 8.63
N ASN A 46 21.77 -10.56 9.16
CA ASN A 46 21.33 -10.62 10.55
C ASN A 46 22.28 -9.92 11.54
N SER A 47 23.14 -9.03 11.07
CA SER A 47 23.96 -8.15 11.91
C SER A 47 23.62 -6.69 11.67
N THR A 48 23.91 -5.86 12.68
CA THR A 48 23.66 -4.42 12.65
C THR A 48 24.99 -3.69 12.56
N ALA A 49 25.15 -2.86 11.53
CA ALA A 49 26.26 -1.93 11.41
C ALA A 49 26.05 -0.78 12.40
N ILE A 50 27.13 -0.35 13.04
CA ILE A 50 27.12 0.78 13.97
C ILE A 50 28.19 1.77 13.51
N GLN A 51 27.81 3.03 13.38
CA GLN A 51 28.71 4.12 12.99
C GLN A 51 28.54 5.31 13.95
N PRO A 52 29.58 6.12 14.18
CA PRO A 52 29.42 7.38 14.90
C PRO A 52 28.49 8.31 14.12
N CYS A 53 27.70 9.12 14.82
CA CYS A 53 26.82 10.08 14.16
C CYS A 53 27.62 11.17 13.39
N PRO A 54 27.00 11.84 12.39
CA PRO A 54 27.67 12.84 11.56
C PRO A 54 28.21 14.04 12.37
N GLY A 55 29.19 14.74 11.80
CA GLY A 55 29.86 15.88 12.45
C GLY A 55 28.89 16.92 13.00
N GLY A 56 29.12 17.36 14.26
CA GLY A 56 28.26 18.30 14.98
C GLY A 56 27.13 17.64 15.79
N THR A 57 27.02 16.31 15.73
CA THR A 57 26.10 15.52 16.54
C THR A 57 26.84 14.52 17.45
N THR A 58 26.13 13.98 18.42
CA THR A 58 26.61 12.98 19.39
C THR A 58 25.72 11.74 19.32
N GLY A 59 26.26 10.55 19.63
CA GLY A 59 25.52 9.28 19.59
C GLY A 59 26.03 8.32 18.51
N PHE A 60 25.25 7.27 18.25
CA PHE A 60 25.57 6.25 17.24
C PHE A 60 24.40 6.04 16.26
N ALA A 61 24.72 5.93 14.97
CA ALA A 61 23.79 5.52 13.92
C ALA A 61 23.86 3.99 13.75
N LYS A 62 22.71 3.36 13.50
CA LYS A 62 22.60 1.90 13.35
C LYS A 62 21.88 1.53 12.06
N TRP A 63 22.29 0.43 11.41
CA TRP A 63 21.56 -0.08 10.25
C TRP A 63 21.61 -1.59 10.19
N HIS A 64 20.45 -2.24 10.09
CA HIS A 64 20.36 -3.68 10.10
C HIS A 64 20.47 -4.25 8.68
N CYS A 65 21.26 -5.32 8.54
CA CYS A 65 21.36 -6.05 7.29
C CYS A 65 20.53 -7.32 7.39
N GLN A 66 19.54 -7.49 6.51
CA GLN A 66 18.69 -8.69 6.48
C GLN A 66 18.76 -9.39 5.12
N THR A 67 18.22 -10.60 5.03
CA THR A 67 18.05 -11.33 3.77
C THR A 67 16.58 -11.42 3.41
N SER A 68 16.26 -11.19 2.13
CA SER A 68 14.93 -11.51 1.59
C SER A 68 14.82 -13.00 1.24
N ASN A 69 13.60 -13.50 1.02
CA ASN A 69 13.31 -14.87 0.56
C ASN A 69 14.06 -15.24 -0.74
N LEU A 70 14.46 -14.24 -1.53
CA LEU A 70 15.26 -14.38 -2.76
C LEU A 70 16.77 -14.57 -2.51
N ARG A 71 17.20 -14.81 -1.26
CA ARG A 71 18.62 -14.94 -0.85
C ARG A 71 19.48 -13.71 -1.20
N GLN A 72 18.86 -12.54 -1.27
CA GLN A 72 19.56 -11.27 -1.49
C GLN A 72 19.65 -10.50 -0.16
N ALA A 73 20.88 -10.26 0.28
CA ALA A 73 21.18 -9.38 1.40
C ALA A 73 20.88 -7.93 1.03
N HIS A 74 20.12 -7.24 1.86
CA HIS A 74 19.79 -5.82 1.69
C HIS A 74 19.63 -5.15 3.05
N TRP A 75 19.88 -3.85 3.06
CA TRP A 75 19.71 -3.05 4.25
C TRP A 75 18.22 -2.86 4.57
N TYR A 76 17.86 -3.01 5.84
CA TYR A 76 16.49 -2.87 6.31
C TYR A 76 16.44 -2.17 7.68
N PRO A 77 15.50 -1.24 7.90
CA PRO A 77 14.63 -0.60 6.90
C PRO A 77 15.42 0.12 5.80
N SER A 78 14.72 0.69 4.81
CA SER A 78 15.38 1.39 3.68
C SER A 78 16.26 2.57 4.09
N ASN A 79 16.07 3.11 5.30
CA ASN A 79 16.89 4.15 5.88
C ASN A 79 17.53 3.65 7.19
N PRO A 80 18.74 4.13 7.54
CA PRO A 80 19.38 3.82 8.81
C PRO A 80 18.66 4.51 9.98
N ASP A 81 18.79 3.91 11.16
CA ASP A 81 18.31 4.44 12.44
C ASP A 81 19.30 5.48 12.98
N LEU A 82 18.86 6.74 13.04
CA LEU A 82 19.61 7.87 13.63
C LEU A 82 18.86 8.48 14.83
N SER A 83 18.04 7.68 15.53
CA SER A 83 17.33 8.08 16.76
C SER A 83 18.27 8.57 17.89
N GLU A 84 19.51 8.08 17.95
CA GLU A 84 20.51 8.52 18.92
C GLU A 84 21.31 9.75 18.48
N CYS A 85 21.24 10.15 17.21
CA CYS A 85 22.04 11.27 16.69
C CYS A 85 21.45 12.61 17.11
N ARG A 86 22.14 13.28 18.05
CA ARG A 86 21.71 14.54 18.65
C ARG A 86 22.70 15.66 18.43
N SER A 87 22.24 16.75 17.86
CA SER A 87 22.97 17.97 17.64
C SER A 87 23.39 18.63 18.95
N VAL A 88 24.66 19.05 19.04
CA VAL A 88 25.23 19.66 20.26
C VAL A 88 24.48 20.95 20.67
N TRP A 89 23.98 21.72 19.69
CA TRP A 89 23.24 22.95 19.96
C TRP A 89 21.91 22.70 20.69
N LEU A 90 21.20 21.59 20.41
CA LEU A 90 19.97 21.23 21.12
C LEU A 90 20.26 20.89 22.58
N THR A 91 21.37 20.20 22.83
CA THR A 91 21.81 19.90 24.20
C THR A 91 22.09 21.20 24.96
N SER A 92 22.71 22.19 24.31
CA SER A 92 22.93 23.52 24.89
C SER A 92 21.62 24.24 25.23
N LEU A 93 20.62 24.21 24.34
CA LEU A 93 19.29 24.78 24.61
C LEU A 93 18.59 24.08 25.79
N GLU A 94 18.66 22.75 25.84
CA GLU A 94 18.08 21.99 26.96
C GLU A 94 18.71 22.38 28.30
N GLN A 95 20.04 22.56 28.35
CA GLN A 95 20.74 23.02 29.55
C GLN A 95 20.37 24.45 29.95
N ARG A 96 20.15 25.36 28.99
CA ARG A 96 19.69 26.73 29.27
C ARG A 96 18.32 26.74 29.96
N ILE A 97 17.41 25.85 29.54
CA ILE A 97 16.09 25.68 30.18
C ILE A 97 16.25 25.20 31.62
N ILE A 98 17.11 24.20 31.85
CA ILE A 98 17.38 23.63 33.18
C ILE A 98 18.02 24.67 34.10
N ALA A 99 19.01 25.41 33.59
CA ALA A 99 19.71 26.45 34.34
C ALA A 99 18.80 27.64 34.71
N GLY A 100 17.78 27.93 33.89
CA GLY A 100 16.77 28.93 34.16
C GLY A 100 17.27 30.38 34.21
N ARG A 101 18.39 30.67 33.54
CA ARG A 101 18.99 32.02 33.52
C ARG A 101 18.45 32.88 32.39
N ASP A 102 18.05 32.26 31.28
CA ASP A 102 17.59 32.95 30.08
C ASP A 102 16.05 32.96 30.02
N PRO A 103 15.44 34.02 29.48
CA PRO A 103 14.00 34.05 29.20
C PRO A 103 13.63 32.93 28.23
N LEU A 104 12.55 32.20 28.53
CA LEU A 104 12.08 31.09 27.69
C LEU A 104 11.78 31.51 26.24
N VAL A 105 11.25 32.73 26.06
CA VAL A 105 10.96 33.29 24.73
C VAL A 105 12.22 33.43 23.86
N SER A 106 13.37 33.74 24.47
CA SER A 106 14.64 33.75 23.72
C SER A 106 15.04 32.35 23.26
N ILE A 107 14.79 31.33 24.09
CA ILE A 107 15.12 29.94 23.77
C ILE A 107 14.18 29.42 22.68
N THR A 108 12.89 29.75 22.71
CA THR A 108 11.93 29.37 21.67
C THR A 108 12.28 30.00 20.32
N ASN A 109 12.67 31.27 20.31
CA ASN A 109 13.09 31.96 19.09
C ASN A 109 14.37 31.31 18.50
N ASP A 110 15.38 31.04 19.33
CA ASP A 110 16.60 30.35 18.89
C ASP A 110 16.27 28.98 18.28
N LEU A 111 15.36 28.22 18.91
CA LEU A 111 14.89 26.93 18.41
C LEU A 111 14.20 27.07 17.04
N ALA A 112 13.29 28.05 16.91
CA ALA A 112 12.56 28.31 15.67
C ALA A 112 13.47 28.80 14.53
N GLN A 113 14.54 29.53 14.85
CA GLN A 113 15.50 30.03 13.86
C GLN A 113 16.46 28.93 13.39
N VAL A 114 16.95 28.08 14.31
CA VAL A 114 17.89 27.03 13.95
C VAL A 114 17.19 25.89 13.19
N THR A 115 15.97 25.52 13.59
CA THR A 115 15.19 24.47 12.91
C THR A 115 14.77 24.83 11.48
N SER A 116 14.70 26.13 11.14
CA SER A 116 14.39 26.57 9.76
C SER A 116 15.58 26.50 8.81
N SER A 117 16.80 26.48 9.33
CA SER A 117 18.04 26.61 8.53
C SER A 117 18.91 25.37 8.52
N LYS A 118 18.80 24.50 9.54
CA LYS A 118 19.61 23.28 9.66
C LYS A 118 18.82 22.03 9.32
N THR A 119 19.50 21.08 8.70
CA THR A 119 19.01 19.71 8.57
C THR A 119 19.06 19.04 9.93
N LEU A 120 17.92 18.48 10.36
CA LEU A 120 17.82 17.75 11.61
C LEU A 120 18.11 16.26 11.37
N TYR A 121 18.31 15.51 12.44
CA TYR A 121 18.38 14.05 12.44
C TYR A 121 17.24 13.46 13.29
N GLY A 122 17.03 12.14 13.23
CA GLY A 122 16.00 11.47 14.03
C GLY A 122 16.03 11.86 15.52
N GLY A 123 17.20 11.81 16.15
CA GLY A 123 17.36 12.23 17.55
C GLY A 123 17.07 13.72 17.82
N ASP A 124 17.30 14.59 16.83
CA ASP A 124 16.97 16.02 16.93
C ASP A 124 15.46 16.25 16.95
N MET A 125 14.69 15.46 16.19
CA MET A 125 13.22 15.51 16.18
C MET A 125 12.65 15.20 17.57
N MET A 126 13.15 14.13 18.20
CA MET A 126 12.73 13.70 19.55
C MET A 126 13.06 14.75 20.61
N ILE A 127 14.27 15.32 20.57
CA ILE A 127 14.70 16.30 21.57
C ILE A 127 13.99 17.64 21.37
N THR A 128 13.71 18.04 20.13
CA THR A 128 13.00 19.29 19.83
C THR A 128 11.60 19.30 20.42
N THR A 129 10.81 18.23 20.21
CA THR A 129 9.44 18.15 20.76
C THR A 129 9.44 18.06 22.29
N LYS A 130 10.42 17.35 22.88
CA LYS A 130 10.63 17.33 24.33
C LYS A 130 11.00 18.70 24.91
N ILE A 131 11.84 19.46 24.21
CA ILE A 131 12.19 20.84 24.59
C ILE A 131 10.93 21.71 24.59
N ILE A 132 10.08 21.62 23.55
CA ILE A 132 8.80 22.34 23.49
C ILE A 132 7.96 22.06 24.74
N GLN A 133 7.71 20.79 25.07
CA GLN A 133 6.92 20.41 26.26
C GLN A 133 7.53 20.94 27.57
N LYS A 134 8.84 20.76 27.77
CA LYS A 134 9.55 21.27 28.96
C LYS A 134 9.43 22.79 29.11
N MET A 135 9.54 23.53 28.01
CA MET A 135 9.39 24.99 28.03
C MET A 135 7.96 25.38 28.40
N THR A 136 6.95 24.67 27.90
CA THR A 136 5.53 24.93 28.20
C THR A 136 5.21 24.68 29.67
N GLU A 137 5.65 23.54 30.22
CA GLU A 137 5.49 23.23 31.64
C GLU A 137 6.15 24.29 32.53
N LYS A 138 7.34 24.76 32.14
CA LYS A 138 8.06 25.80 32.87
C LYS A 138 7.37 27.16 32.74
N MET A 139 6.95 27.55 31.54
CA MET A 139 6.23 28.80 31.31
C MET A 139 4.91 28.84 32.08
N SER A 140 4.17 27.73 32.16
CA SER A 140 2.93 27.65 32.94
C SER A 140 3.13 28.01 34.43
N LYS A 141 4.33 27.75 34.98
CA LYS A 141 4.72 28.12 36.34
C LYS A 141 5.23 29.57 36.40
N ASP A 142 6.15 29.92 35.51
CA ASP A 142 6.83 31.22 35.51
C ASP A 142 5.88 32.37 35.15
N ILE A 143 4.87 32.13 34.31
CA ILE A 143 3.91 33.17 33.88
C ILE A 143 3.09 33.73 35.06
N GLN A 144 2.93 32.95 36.13
CA GLN A 144 2.20 33.38 37.32
C GLN A 144 2.94 34.48 38.09
N THR A 145 4.26 34.57 37.95
CA THR A 145 5.09 35.57 38.66
C THR A 145 5.08 36.94 37.98
N VAL A 146 4.67 37.03 36.72
CA VAL A 146 4.58 38.31 35.99
C VAL A 146 3.31 39.04 36.44
N PRO A 147 3.34 40.20 37.09
CA PRO A 147 2.12 40.82 37.63
C PRO A 147 1.18 41.37 36.55
N ASP A 148 1.73 41.94 35.47
CA ASP A 148 0.93 42.57 34.42
C ASP A 148 0.31 41.55 33.46
N THR A 149 -1.02 41.61 33.30
CA THR A 149 -1.76 40.69 32.44
C THR A 149 -1.45 40.90 30.96
N ARG A 150 -1.22 42.16 30.54
CA ARG A 150 -0.88 42.44 29.14
C ARG A 150 0.50 41.91 28.79
N GLN A 151 1.47 42.08 29.69
CA GLN A 151 2.79 41.49 29.55
C GLN A 151 2.74 39.95 29.55
N ARG A 152 1.94 39.31 30.42
CA ARG A 152 1.74 37.85 30.38
C ARG A 152 1.27 37.40 29.00
N GLU A 153 0.23 38.06 28.49
CA GLU A 153 -0.36 37.73 27.21
C GLU A 153 0.64 37.89 26.05
N ALA A 154 1.42 38.98 26.05
CA ALA A 154 2.44 39.20 25.04
C ALA A 154 3.52 38.10 25.03
N ILE A 155 4.06 37.75 26.21
CA ILE A 155 5.09 36.71 26.38
C ILE A 155 4.59 35.35 25.88
N VAL A 156 3.38 34.95 26.27
CA VAL A 156 2.82 33.65 25.88
C VAL A 156 2.44 33.65 24.40
N THR A 157 1.95 34.78 23.87
CA THR A 157 1.68 34.90 22.43
C THR A 157 2.95 34.70 21.63
N GLU A 158 4.06 35.37 21.99
CA GLU A 158 5.34 35.26 21.31
C GLU A 158 5.88 33.83 21.37
N MET A 159 5.85 33.22 22.55
CA MET A 159 6.24 31.82 22.73
C MET A 159 5.41 30.87 21.85
N LEU A 160 4.09 31.05 21.77
CA LEU A 160 3.22 30.25 20.89
C LEU A 160 3.59 30.41 19.42
N MET A 161 3.94 31.63 18.97
CA MET A 161 4.38 31.86 17.59
C MET A 161 5.66 31.08 17.27
N ASP A 162 6.64 31.12 18.16
CA ASP A 162 7.92 30.43 17.97
C ASP A 162 7.77 28.90 18.00
N VAL A 163 6.93 28.39 18.91
CA VAL A 163 6.63 26.95 18.99
C VAL A 163 5.89 26.50 17.72
N ALA A 164 4.87 27.23 17.27
CA ALA A 164 4.15 26.91 16.04
C ALA A 164 5.05 27.01 14.80
N LYS A 165 5.97 27.98 14.75
CA LYS A 165 7.01 28.07 13.71
C LYS A 165 7.96 26.89 13.76
N THR A 166 8.42 26.49 14.94
CA THR A 166 9.26 25.29 15.12
C THR A 166 8.53 24.05 14.62
N GLY A 167 7.29 23.83 15.06
CA GLY A 167 6.45 22.71 14.58
C GLY A 167 6.27 22.73 13.06
N SER A 168 6.01 23.90 12.48
CA SER A 168 5.94 24.06 11.03
C SER A 168 7.27 23.72 10.35
N ASN A 169 8.43 24.06 10.92
CA ASN A 169 9.74 23.69 10.37
C ASN A 169 9.97 22.16 10.43
N LEU A 170 9.52 21.48 11.50
CA LEU A 170 9.64 20.02 11.61
C LEU A 170 8.81 19.29 10.54
N LEU A 171 7.66 19.84 10.16
CA LEU A 171 6.78 19.30 9.10
C LEU A 171 7.21 19.72 7.68
N ASP A 172 8.34 20.43 7.54
CA ASP A 172 8.83 20.84 6.23
C ASP A 172 9.29 19.63 5.41
N SER A 173 9.08 19.68 4.09
CA SER A 173 9.52 18.61 3.20
C SER A 173 11.03 18.37 3.25
N SER A 174 11.83 19.41 3.55
CA SER A 174 13.27 19.29 3.78
C SER A 174 13.65 18.40 4.97
N GLN A 175 12.75 18.25 5.94
CA GLN A 175 12.97 17.44 7.15
C GLN A 175 12.35 16.04 7.06
N HIS A 176 11.69 15.69 5.95
CA HIS A 176 11.11 14.36 5.74
C HIS A 176 12.14 13.22 5.89
N PRO A 177 13.40 13.34 5.40
CA PRO A 177 14.42 12.33 5.67
C PRO A 177 14.70 12.14 7.17
N SER A 178 14.63 13.20 7.97
CA SER A 178 14.87 13.19 9.42
C SER A 178 13.77 12.46 10.19
N TRP A 179 12.53 12.46 9.68
CA TRP A 179 11.47 11.60 10.20
C TRP A 179 11.71 10.13 9.86
N ARG A 180 12.22 9.84 8.65
CA ARG A 180 12.55 8.47 8.21
C ARG A 180 13.77 7.87 8.91
N ASP A 181 14.56 8.67 9.61
CA ASP A 181 15.65 8.22 10.49
C ASP A 181 15.12 7.50 11.75
N LEU A 182 13.83 7.67 12.08
CA LEU A 182 13.18 7.10 13.25
C LEU A 182 12.39 5.84 12.88
N SER A 183 12.29 4.89 13.82
CA SER A 183 11.36 3.77 13.69
C SER A 183 9.90 4.25 13.73
N TYR A 184 8.97 3.43 13.22
CA TYR A 184 7.53 3.77 13.22
C TYR A 184 7.03 4.21 14.61
N LYS A 185 7.35 3.44 15.65
CA LYS A 185 6.93 3.74 17.03
C LYS A 185 7.48 5.09 17.52
N GLU A 186 8.73 5.40 17.17
CA GLU A 186 9.34 6.68 17.52
C GLU A 186 8.72 7.82 16.73
N GLN A 187 8.43 7.65 15.44
CA GLN A 187 7.73 8.65 14.63
C GLN A 187 6.37 9.01 15.25
N MET A 188 5.56 8.00 15.62
CA MET A 188 4.25 8.22 16.26
C MET A 188 4.40 8.95 17.61
N SER A 189 5.40 8.58 18.41
CA SER A 189 5.66 9.22 19.70
C SER A 189 6.11 10.69 19.55
N VAL A 190 6.98 10.98 18.58
CA VAL A 190 7.45 12.35 18.31
C VAL A 190 6.32 13.21 17.74
N ALA A 191 5.55 12.70 16.79
CA ALA A 191 4.40 13.40 16.23
C ALA A 191 3.34 13.68 17.32
N THR A 192 3.06 12.70 18.19
CA THR A 192 2.18 12.90 19.36
C THR A 192 2.70 13.98 20.29
N SER A 193 3.99 13.97 20.60
CA SER A 193 4.61 14.98 21.46
C SER A 193 4.53 16.39 20.84
N LEU A 194 4.63 16.49 19.51
CA LEU A 194 4.44 17.74 18.78
C LEU A 194 2.99 18.24 18.87
N LEU A 195 2.00 17.36 18.63
CA LEU A 195 0.58 17.69 18.74
C LEU A 195 0.23 18.20 20.14
N ILE A 196 0.66 17.46 21.16
CA ILE A 196 0.49 17.82 22.58
C ILE A 196 1.16 19.16 22.88
N GLY A 197 2.41 19.35 22.45
CA GLY A 197 3.15 20.58 22.70
C GLY A 197 2.47 21.81 22.07
N LEU A 198 1.98 21.70 20.85
CA LEU A 198 1.23 22.79 20.19
C LEU A 198 -0.08 23.11 20.93
N GLU A 199 -0.82 22.08 21.31
CA GLU A 199 -2.08 22.21 22.05
C GLU A 199 -1.89 22.90 23.41
N GLU A 200 -0.92 22.43 24.22
CA GLU A 200 -0.65 22.99 25.55
C GLU A 200 -0.18 24.45 25.48
N ASN A 201 0.68 24.82 24.54
CA ASN A 201 1.10 26.21 24.35
C ASN A 201 -0.08 27.10 23.91
N ALA A 202 -0.96 26.59 23.06
CA ALA A 202 -2.13 27.34 22.61
C ALA A 202 -3.12 27.59 23.75
N PHE A 203 -3.34 26.60 24.62
CA PHE A 203 -4.17 26.78 25.81
C PHE A 203 -3.53 27.70 26.85
N LEU A 204 -2.21 27.67 27.00
CA LEU A 204 -1.52 28.63 27.87
C LEU A 204 -1.84 30.09 27.49
N LEU A 205 -1.96 30.38 26.18
CA LEU A 205 -2.41 31.68 25.70
C LEU A 205 -3.90 31.91 26.01
N ALA A 206 -4.75 30.93 25.67
CA ALA A 206 -6.19 31.03 25.87
C ALA A 206 -6.57 31.28 27.34
N ASP A 207 -5.84 30.67 28.28
CA ASP A 207 -6.06 30.80 29.73
C ASP A 207 -5.56 32.14 30.28
N THR A 208 -4.55 32.73 29.64
CA THR A 208 -4.03 34.05 30.00
C THR A 208 -4.98 35.18 29.57
N VAL A 209 -5.74 34.98 28.50
CA VAL A 209 -6.68 35.95 27.95
C VAL A 209 -8.00 35.96 28.75
N ARG A 210 -8.41 37.15 29.22
CA ARG A 210 -9.60 37.33 30.07
C ARG A 210 -10.81 37.95 29.38
N SER A 211 -10.70 38.26 28.10
CA SER A 211 -11.75 38.90 27.32
C SER A 211 -11.87 38.25 25.95
N LYS A 212 -13.00 38.48 25.26
CA LYS A 212 -13.19 37.98 23.90
C LYS A 212 -12.00 38.36 23.00
N LYS A 213 -11.35 37.36 22.40
CA LYS A 213 -10.19 37.55 21.52
C LYS A 213 -10.05 36.37 20.56
N THR A 214 -9.66 36.66 19.34
CA THR A 214 -9.30 35.65 18.33
C THR A 214 -7.91 35.94 17.82
N VAL A 215 -7.04 34.93 17.85
CA VAL A 215 -5.67 34.98 17.32
C VAL A 215 -5.55 33.94 16.22
N ASN A 216 -5.45 34.41 14.98
CA ASN A 216 -5.28 33.56 13.80
C ASN A 216 -3.88 33.73 13.24
N ARG A 217 -3.20 32.63 12.96
CA ARG A 217 -1.82 32.63 12.45
C ARG A 217 -1.62 31.51 11.45
N GLU A 218 -1.06 31.87 10.31
CA GLU A 218 -0.63 30.95 9.27
C GLU A 218 0.90 30.83 9.29
N PHE A 219 1.37 29.59 9.28
CA PHE A 219 2.75 29.20 9.02
C PHE A 219 2.78 28.35 7.75
N LYS A 220 3.97 27.96 7.29
CA LYS A 220 4.13 27.19 6.05
C LYS A 220 3.34 25.87 6.06
N ASN A 221 3.32 25.17 7.20
CA ASN A 221 2.74 23.82 7.34
C ASN A 221 1.70 23.70 8.46
N ILE A 222 1.37 24.81 9.14
CA ILE A 222 0.43 24.84 10.27
C ILE A 222 -0.44 26.08 10.17
N LEU A 223 -1.75 25.90 10.29
CA LEU A 223 -2.72 26.98 10.50
C LEU A 223 -3.28 26.89 11.91
N LEU A 224 -3.10 27.94 12.71
CA LEU A 224 -3.48 27.99 14.12
C LEU A 224 -4.54 29.06 14.37
N SER A 225 -5.59 28.73 15.14
CA SER A 225 -6.59 29.69 15.62
C SER A 225 -6.87 29.46 17.11
N VAL A 226 -6.55 30.45 17.94
CA VAL A 226 -6.91 30.47 19.36
C VAL A 226 -8.05 31.46 19.56
N ARG A 227 -9.19 30.99 20.07
CA ARG A 227 -10.41 31.80 20.26
C ARG A 227 -10.87 31.75 21.71
N VAL A 228 -11.03 32.92 22.30
CA VAL A 228 -11.71 33.13 23.57
C VAL A 228 -13.02 33.84 23.26
N LEU A 229 -14.13 33.17 23.50
CA LEU A 229 -15.48 33.61 23.12
C LEU A 229 -16.34 33.85 24.36
N ASP A 230 -17.26 34.81 24.29
CA ASP A 230 -18.25 35.07 25.35
C ASP A 230 -19.49 34.20 25.10
N THR A 231 -19.96 33.51 26.15
CA THR A 231 -21.12 32.60 26.10
C THR A 231 -22.41 33.28 25.64
N LYS A 232 -22.57 34.59 25.89
CA LYS A 232 -23.74 35.37 25.45
C LYS A 232 -23.79 35.60 23.95
N SER A 233 -22.61 35.71 23.32
CA SER A 233 -22.46 35.97 21.88
C SER A 233 -22.18 34.71 21.06
N LEU A 234 -22.36 33.53 21.67
CA LEU A 234 -21.94 32.26 21.11
C LEU A 234 -22.88 31.78 19.99
N SER A 235 -22.27 31.38 18.88
CA SER A 235 -22.88 30.73 17.73
C SER A 235 -22.14 29.43 17.39
N THR A 236 -22.61 28.71 16.36
CA THR A 236 -21.82 27.62 15.77
C THR A 236 -20.49 28.17 15.27
N GLU A 237 -19.40 27.55 15.68
CA GLU A 237 -18.04 27.97 15.32
C GLU A 237 -17.50 27.10 14.18
N LYS A 238 -16.98 27.75 13.14
CA LYS A 238 -16.36 27.07 11.99
C LYS A 238 -14.87 27.41 11.88
N PHE A 239 -14.07 26.41 11.55
CA PHE A 239 -12.66 26.55 11.24
C PHE A 239 -12.27 25.74 9.99
N PRO A 240 -11.44 26.28 9.09
CA PRO A 240 -11.01 27.68 9.01
C PRO A 240 -12.20 28.64 8.79
N SER A 241 -12.07 29.91 9.22
CA SER A 241 -13.07 30.94 8.87
C SER A 241 -13.01 31.26 7.37
N SER A 242 -14.05 31.92 6.83
CA SER A 242 -14.12 32.30 5.40
C SER A 242 -12.85 33.00 4.92
N ASP A 243 -12.34 33.92 5.74
CA ASP A 243 -11.20 34.77 5.39
C ASP A 243 -9.91 33.92 5.38
N MET A 244 -9.73 33.08 6.41
CA MET A 244 -8.58 32.17 6.53
C MET A 244 -8.57 31.11 5.42
N LYS A 245 -9.74 30.68 4.96
CA LYS A 245 -9.86 29.68 3.88
C LYS A 245 -9.31 30.20 2.55
N SER A 246 -9.28 31.51 2.34
CA SER A 246 -8.67 32.11 1.14
C SER A 246 -7.14 32.14 1.17
N GLU A 247 -6.57 32.19 2.38
CA GLU A 247 -5.12 32.26 2.62
C GLU A 247 -4.52 30.84 2.69
N TRP A 248 -5.16 29.93 3.44
CA TRP A 248 -4.72 28.55 3.62
C TRP A 248 -5.01 27.68 2.39
N ARG A 249 -3.99 27.48 1.55
CA ARG A 249 -4.11 26.69 0.31
C ARG A 249 -3.84 25.19 0.48
N ALA A 250 -3.34 24.76 1.64
CA ALA A 250 -2.91 23.38 1.83
C ALA A 250 -4.10 22.40 1.99
N SER A 251 -5.24 22.86 2.53
CA SER A 251 -6.44 22.04 2.64
C SER A 251 -7.74 22.84 2.53
N ASN A 252 -8.79 22.16 2.03
CA ASN A 252 -10.17 22.67 2.02
C ASN A 252 -11.03 22.12 3.16
N ASP A 253 -10.42 21.37 4.07
CA ASP A 253 -11.07 20.75 5.22
C ASP A 253 -11.71 21.78 6.14
N SER A 254 -12.78 21.37 6.81
CA SER A 254 -13.44 22.21 7.80
C SER A 254 -14.02 21.43 8.96
N ILE A 255 -14.02 22.07 10.12
CA ILE A 255 -14.61 21.60 11.35
C ILE A 255 -15.65 22.62 11.84
N GLU A 256 -16.82 22.13 12.24
CA GLU A 256 -17.95 22.92 12.71
C GLU A 256 -18.40 22.42 14.09
N LEU A 257 -18.24 23.27 15.11
CA LEU A 257 -18.63 22.97 16.48
C LEU A 257 -20.00 23.60 16.78
N PRO A 258 -21.00 22.80 17.18
CA PRO A 258 -22.33 23.31 17.49
C PRO A 258 -22.32 24.11 18.81
N LYS A 259 -23.26 25.05 18.91
CA LYS A 259 -23.39 25.93 20.08
C LYS A 259 -23.59 25.14 21.39
N GLY A 260 -24.32 24.04 21.38
CA GLY A 260 -24.58 23.23 22.59
C GLY A 260 -23.30 22.67 23.19
N ALA A 261 -22.46 22.04 22.35
CA ALA A 261 -21.15 21.51 22.74
C ALA A 261 -20.23 22.56 23.39
N LEU A 262 -20.27 23.79 22.88
CA LEU A 262 -19.48 24.92 23.40
C LEU A 262 -19.99 25.43 24.75
N LEU A 263 -21.32 25.45 24.96
CA LEU A 263 -21.91 25.91 26.22
C LEU A 263 -21.66 24.94 27.38
N GLU A 264 -21.75 23.63 27.13
CA GLU A 264 -21.48 22.58 28.14
C GLU A 264 -20.03 22.64 28.65
N ASN A 265 -19.12 23.04 27.77
CA ASN A 265 -17.69 23.13 28.04
C ASN A 265 -17.19 24.55 28.36
N SER A 266 -18.11 25.47 28.66
CA SER A 266 -17.74 26.82 29.12
C SER A 266 -17.09 26.81 30.51
N ASP A 267 -16.17 27.75 30.70
CA ASP A 267 -15.53 28.06 31.98
C ASP A 267 -15.96 29.46 32.42
N GLY A 268 -16.94 29.52 33.31
CA GLY A 268 -17.63 30.75 33.68
C GLY A 268 -18.39 31.35 32.50
N ASN A 269 -18.01 32.57 32.09
CA ASN A 269 -18.65 33.29 30.97
C ASN A 269 -17.86 33.18 29.66
N LEU A 270 -16.77 32.39 29.64
CA LEU A 270 -15.89 32.29 28.49
C LEU A 270 -15.78 30.84 27.99
N VAL A 271 -15.59 30.71 26.68
CA VAL A 271 -15.27 29.46 26.00
C VAL A 271 -13.89 29.62 25.35
N ARG A 272 -12.98 28.69 25.63
CA ARG A 272 -11.62 28.67 25.10
C ARG A 272 -11.48 27.55 24.09
N LEU A 273 -11.20 27.92 22.85
CA LEU A 273 -11.12 27.04 21.71
C LEU A 273 -9.75 27.17 21.06
N VAL A 274 -9.19 26.03 20.69
CA VAL A 274 -7.97 25.94 19.87
C VAL A 274 -8.30 25.11 18.64
N PHE A 275 -7.95 25.63 17.47
CA PHE A 275 -8.00 24.90 16.22
C PHE A 275 -6.63 24.86 15.58
N VAL A 276 -6.29 23.71 15.00
CA VAL A 276 -5.05 23.54 14.25
C VAL A 276 -5.36 22.76 12.97
N ALA A 277 -4.88 23.23 11.82
CA ALA A 277 -4.82 22.42 10.60
C ALA A 277 -3.36 22.21 10.20
N PHE A 278 -3.04 21.01 9.76
CA PHE A 278 -1.67 20.60 9.41
C PHE A 278 -1.54 20.33 7.91
N ASP A 279 -0.37 20.66 7.36
CA ASP A 279 0.09 20.17 6.07
C ASP A 279 1.23 19.16 6.28
N ARG A 280 1.20 18.05 5.54
CA ARG A 280 2.19 16.94 5.55
C ARG A 280 2.25 16.10 6.82
N LEU A 281 1.50 16.43 7.87
CA LEU A 281 1.43 15.56 9.05
C LEU A 281 0.86 14.17 8.69
N GLU A 282 -0.01 14.11 7.68
CA GLU A 282 -0.57 12.87 7.17
C GLU A 282 0.49 11.92 6.58
N GLU A 283 1.62 12.43 6.08
CA GLU A 283 2.71 11.61 5.56
C GLU A 283 3.50 10.91 6.68
N ILE A 284 3.48 11.49 7.88
CA ILE A 284 4.19 11.00 9.06
C ILE A 284 3.30 10.03 9.84
N LEU A 285 2.04 10.40 10.10
CA LEU A 285 1.08 9.60 10.86
C LEU A 285 0.41 8.51 9.99
N GLN A 286 1.20 7.79 9.17
CA GLN A 286 0.66 6.70 8.38
C GLN A 286 0.20 5.54 9.28
N TRP A 287 -0.86 4.85 8.86
CA TRP A 287 -1.37 3.69 9.60
C TRP A 287 -0.46 2.48 9.36
N GLN A 288 -0.15 1.74 10.44
CA GLN A 288 0.54 0.47 10.34
C GLN A 288 -0.20 -0.58 11.18
N PRO A 289 -0.46 -1.79 10.64
CA PRO A 289 -1.17 -2.81 11.40
C PRO A 289 -0.32 -3.29 12.57
N ASP A 290 -0.93 -3.37 13.75
CA ASP A 290 -0.32 -4.08 14.87
C ASP A 290 -0.20 -5.56 14.54
N ALA A 291 0.96 -6.15 14.84
CA ALA A 291 1.28 -7.54 14.55
C ALA A 291 0.30 -8.56 15.19
N VAL A 292 -0.54 -8.12 16.13
CA VAL A 292 -1.53 -8.94 16.85
C VAL A 292 -2.86 -9.03 16.11
N GLU A 293 -3.26 -8.00 15.34
CA GLU A 293 -4.49 -8.01 14.52
C GLU A 293 -4.32 -8.62 13.13
N SER A 294 -3.09 -9.02 12.79
CA SER A 294 -2.77 -9.76 11.55
C SER A 294 -3.23 -11.22 11.59
N GLY A 295 -4.43 -11.46 12.12
CA GLY A 295 -5.14 -12.72 12.03
C GLY A 295 -5.71 -12.93 10.63
N ILE A 296 -4.88 -13.47 9.72
CA ILE A 296 -5.18 -14.29 8.52
C ILE A 296 -6.21 -13.77 7.47
N PHE A 297 -7.05 -12.75 7.70
CA PHE A 297 -8.21 -12.52 6.82
C PHE A 297 -8.44 -11.13 6.21
N ASN A 298 -7.69 -10.07 6.53
CA ASN A 298 -7.83 -8.79 5.84
C ASN A 298 -6.48 -8.24 5.37
N ASN A 299 -6.02 -8.68 4.20
CA ASN A 299 -4.90 -8.05 3.46
C ASN A 299 -5.36 -6.72 2.83
N VAL A 300 -6.00 -5.85 3.61
CA VAL A 300 -6.44 -4.53 3.14
C VAL A 300 -5.47 -3.52 3.73
N THR A 301 -4.61 -2.97 2.87
CA THR A 301 -3.70 -1.90 3.27
C THR A 301 -4.50 -0.61 3.42
N LYS A 302 -4.63 -0.09 4.64
CA LYS A 302 -5.23 1.22 4.89
C LYS A 302 -4.21 2.33 4.67
N ILE A 303 -4.64 3.46 4.10
CA ILE A 303 -3.85 4.70 4.03
C ILE A 303 -4.62 5.86 4.64
N LEU A 304 -3.88 6.82 5.18
CA LEU A 304 -4.44 8.09 5.61
C LEU A 304 -4.68 8.98 4.38
N ASN A 305 -5.95 9.23 4.05
CA ASN A 305 -6.37 9.85 2.79
C ASN A 305 -7.01 11.23 2.97
N SER A 306 -6.66 11.96 4.03
CA SER A 306 -7.02 13.37 4.24
C SER A 306 -5.86 14.10 4.92
N LYS A 307 -5.92 15.44 4.93
CA LYS A 307 -5.07 16.20 5.86
C LYS A 307 -5.59 16.03 7.28
N VAL A 308 -4.78 16.41 8.25
CA VAL A 308 -5.11 16.34 9.68
C VAL A 308 -5.62 17.70 10.16
N ILE A 309 -6.80 17.70 10.79
CA ILE A 309 -7.39 18.89 11.41
C ILE A 309 -7.75 18.59 12.86
N SER A 310 -7.58 19.58 13.73
CA SER A 310 -7.76 19.43 15.17
C SER A 310 -8.62 20.54 15.74
N ALA A 311 -9.39 20.18 16.76
CA ALA A 311 -10.04 21.12 17.67
C ALA A 311 -9.91 20.61 19.10
N SER A 312 -9.76 21.55 20.02
CA SER A 312 -9.72 21.28 21.46
C SER A 312 -10.49 22.35 22.24
N LEU A 313 -11.00 21.95 23.41
CA LEU A 313 -11.68 22.81 24.39
C LEU A 313 -10.95 22.81 25.73
N GLY A 314 -11.03 23.91 26.48
CA GLY A 314 -10.21 24.17 27.68
C GLY A 314 -10.42 23.27 28.92
N LYS A 315 -11.15 22.15 28.83
CA LYS A 315 -11.43 21.22 29.96
C LYS A 315 -10.65 19.90 29.89
N GLY A 316 -9.53 19.88 29.18
CA GLY A 316 -8.64 18.71 29.08
C GLY A 316 -8.66 18.03 27.71
N ARG A 317 -7.94 16.91 27.61
CA ARG A 317 -7.84 16.10 26.38
C ARG A 317 -8.99 15.10 26.32
N HIS A 318 -9.49 14.81 25.12
CA HIS A 318 -10.62 13.88 24.88
C HIS A 318 -11.91 14.27 25.62
N ILE A 319 -12.40 15.48 25.36
CA ILE A 319 -13.68 15.93 25.89
C ILE A 319 -14.81 15.27 25.12
N GLN A 320 -15.64 14.49 25.80
CA GLN A 320 -16.88 13.96 25.24
C GLN A 320 -17.91 15.09 25.08
N LEU A 321 -18.55 15.12 23.92
CA LEU A 321 -19.55 16.08 23.50
C LEU A 321 -20.91 15.39 23.41
N LYS A 322 -21.93 16.00 23.99
CA LYS A 322 -23.31 15.51 23.84
C LYS A 322 -23.88 15.77 22.45
N GLU A 323 -23.46 16.89 21.84
CA GLU A 323 -23.72 17.22 20.43
C GLU A 323 -22.43 17.01 19.62
N PRO A 324 -22.42 16.14 18.60
CA PRO A 324 -21.20 15.80 17.89
C PRO A 324 -20.66 16.96 17.05
N VAL A 325 -19.34 17.01 16.91
CA VAL A 325 -18.66 17.92 15.99
C VAL A 325 -18.82 17.43 14.56
N LYS A 326 -19.07 18.36 13.62
CA LYS A 326 -19.18 18.05 12.19
C LYS A 326 -17.87 18.35 11.49
N LEU A 327 -17.33 17.37 10.79
CA LEU A 327 -16.10 17.45 10.01
C LEU A 327 -16.43 17.26 8.54
N THR A 328 -15.84 18.07 7.68
CA THR A 328 -15.88 17.88 6.22
C THR A 328 -14.43 17.80 5.74
N LEU A 329 -14.01 16.61 5.33
CA LEU A 329 -12.63 16.29 5.00
C LEU A 329 -12.52 15.89 3.52
N LYS A 330 -11.57 16.50 2.80
CA LYS A 330 -11.31 16.25 1.38
C LYS A 330 -10.35 15.07 1.22
N HIS A 331 -10.65 14.19 0.27
CA HIS A 331 -9.78 13.07 -0.09
C HIS A 331 -8.53 13.56 -0.83
N LEU A 332 -7.36 13.03 -0.46
CA LEU A 332 -6.09 13.30 -1.15
C LEU A 332 -6.02 12.55 -2.48
N THR A 333 -6.48 11.29 -2.47
CA THR A 333 -6.59 10.40 -3.63
C THR A 333 -8.02 9.89 -3.74
N VAL A 334 -8.54 9.80 -4.96
CA VAL A 334 -9.89 9.26 -5.24
C VAL A 334 -9.80 7.94 -6.01
N GLU A 335 -8.63 7.63 -6.56
CA GLU A 335 -8.38 6.43 -7.34
C GLU A 335 -7.85 5.30 -6.45
N ASN A 336 -8.27 4.06 -6.73
CA ASN A 336 -7.81 2.84 -6.04
C ASN A 336 -8.03 2.82 -4.52
N VAL A 337 -8.96 3.62 -4.03
CA VAL A 337 -9.33 3.70 -2.61
C VAL A 337 -10.83 3.51 -2.45
N SER A 338 -11.24 2.85 -1.37
CA SER A 338 -12.65 2.74 -0.99
C SER A 338 -12.80 2.67 0.52
N ASN A 339 -14.04 2.54 0.99
CA ASN A 339 -14.36 2.38 2.40
C ASN A 339 -13.76 3.49 3.30
N PRO A 340 -14.19 4.76 3.13
CA PRO A 340 -13.79 5.83 4.04
C PRO A 340 -14.15 5.45 5.47
N THR A 341 -13.23 5.72 6.39
CA THR A 341 -13.43 5.56 7.82
C THR A 341 -12.95 6.82 8.53
N CYS A 342 -13.83 7.44 9.31
CA CYS A 342 -13.47 8.62 10.11
C CYS A 342 -12.72 8.17 11.35
N VAL A 343 -11.52 8.72 11.55
CA VAL A 343 -10.66 8.35 12.67
C VAL A 343 -10.18 9.57 13.42
N PHE A 344 -9.78 9.34 14.66
CA PHE A 344 -9.10 10.31 15.48
C PHE A 344 -7.78 9.77 16.03
N TRP A 345 -6.87 10.67 16.37
CA TRP A 345 -5.58 10.32 16.96
C TRP A 345 -5.73 10.09 18.47
N ASP A 346 -5.52 8.85 18.90
CA ASP A 346 -5.49 8.48 20.31
C ASP A 346 -4.07 8.63 20.87
N TYR A 347 -3.90 9.62 21.76
CA TYR A 347 -2.63 9.92 22.41
C TYR A 347 -2.15 8.81 23.36
N THR A 348 -3.03 7.93 23.84
CA THR A 348 -2.68 6.85 24.78
C THR A 348 -2.04 5.67 24.05
N THR A 349 -2.61 5.27 22.92
CA THR A 349 -2.10 4.19 22.08
C THR A 349 -1.09 4.67 21.04
N ASN A 350 -1.00 5.98 20.78
CA ASN A 350 -0.26 6.57 19.66
C ASN A 350 -0.67 5.94 18.32
N SER A 351 -1.98 5.79 18.11
CA SER A 351 -2.56 5.20 16.90
C SER A 351 -3.88 5.87 16.53
N TRP A 352 -4.34 5.63 15.30
CA TRP A 352 -5.65 6.05 14.83
C TRP A 352 -6.74 5.12 15.37
N SER A 353 -7.79 5.70 15.97
CA SER A 353 -8.96 4.98 16.47
C SER A 353 -10.23 5.44 15.76
N GLU A 354 -11.17 4.51 15.58
CA GLU A 354 -12.50 4.73 14.97
C GLU A 354 -13.57 5.09 16.02
N GLU A 355 -13.22 5.02 17.32
CA GLU A 355 -14.17 5.18 18.43
C GLU A 355 -14.81 6.59 18.47
N GLY A 356 -16.14 6.64 18.67
CA GLY A 356 -16.88 7.89 18.79
C GLY A 356 -17.07 8.68 17.50
N CYS A 357 -16.60 8.17 16.35
CA CYS A 357 -16.73 8.81 15.04
C CYS A 357 -17.63 8.01 14.10
N HIS A 358 -18.52 8.70 13.39
CA HIS A 358 -19.48 8.12 12.45
C HIS A 358 -19.54 8.92 11.14
N ILE A 359 -19.78 8.23 10.03
CA ILE A 359 -19.88 8.85 8.70
C ILE A 359 -21.33 9.21 8.39
N GLU A 360 -21.53 10.41 7.85
CA GLU A 360 -22.79 10.79 7.21
C GLU A 360 -22.74 10.45 5.71
N THR A 361 -23.27 9.29 5.37
CA THR A 361 -23.24 8.78 3.98
C THR A 361 -24.08 9.60 3.01
N SER A 362 -25.08 10.34 3.49
CA SER A 362 -25.96 11.19 2.66
C SER A 362 -25.29 12.46 2.15
N SER A 363 -24.32 13.00 2.90
CA SER A 363 -23.59 14.22 2.56
C SER A 363 -22.15 13.95 2.08
N SER A 364 -21.70 12.70 2.18
CA SER A 364 -20.40 12.23 1.69
C SER A 364 -20.44 11.92 0.19
N ASN A 365 -19.35 12.23 -0.50
CA ASN A 365 -19.17 12.04 -1.94
C ASN A 365 -17.81 11.39 -2.22
N LEU A 366 -17.51 11.05 -3.47
CA LEU A 366 -16.23 10.47 -3.89
C LEU A 366 -15.01 11.34 -3.54
N THR A 367 -15.20 12.65 -3.38
CA THR A 367 -14.12 13.62 -3.13
C THR A 367 -14.03 14.11 -1.69
N HIS A 368 -15.09 13.95 -0.90
CA HIS A 368 -15.17 14.46 0.47
C HIS A 368 -15.98 13.51 1.33
N THR A 369 -15.55 13.27 2.56
CA THR A 369 -16.34 12.55 3.56
C THR A 369 -16.73 13.51 4.67
N VAL A 370 -17.98 13.39 5.13
CA VAL A 370 -18.51 14.14 6.26
C VAL A 370 -18.59 13.20 7.47
N CYS A 371 -17.97 13.60 8.57
CA CYS A 371 -17.94 12.83 9.81
C CYS A 371 -18.64 13.59 10.93
N TYR A 372 -19.29 12.85 11.82
CA TYR A 372 -19.72 13.32 13.13
C TYR A 372 -18.94 12.58 14.21
N CYS A 373 -18.23 13.30 15.07
CA CYS A 373 -17.51 12.71 16.19
C CYS A 373 -18.04 13.29 17.51
N ASP A 374 -18.14 12.45 18.53
CA ASP A 374 -18.62 12.83 19.87
C ASP A 374 -17.50 13.29 20.81
N HIS A 375 -16.32 13.59 20.29
CA HIS A 375 -15.21 14.14 21.06
C HIS A 375 -14.39 15.14 20.24
N LEU A 376 -13.39 15.76 20.88
CA LEU A 376 -12.48 16.74 20.27
C LEU A 376 -11.02 16.30 20.43
N THR A 377 -10.33 16.15 19.31
CA THR A 377 -8.94 15.66 19.22
C THR A 377 -8.29 16.10 17.88
N ASN A 378 -7.62 15.19 17.17
CA ASN A 378 -7.10 15.36 15.81
C ASN A 378 -7.79 14.33 14.92
N PHE A 379 -8.34 14.77 13.79
CA PHE A 379 -9.18 13.96 12.92
C PHE A 379 -8.56 13.78 11.54
N ALA A 380 -8.84 12.62 10.94
CA ALA A 380 -8.48 12.28 9.56
C ALA A 380 -9.41 11.19 8.99
N ILE A 381 -9.22 10.85 7.71
CA ILE A 381 -9.89 9.74 7.03
C ILE A 381 -8.87 8.63 6.75
N LEU A 382 -9.19 7.40 7.15
CA LEU A 382 -8.55 6.19 6.62
C LEU A 382 -9.36 5.63 5.46
N MET A 383 -8.67 5.12 4.44
CA MET A 383 -9.29 4.41 3.32
C MET A 383 -8.51 3.14 2.97
N ASP A 384 -9.25 2.16 2.46
CA ASP A 384 -8.73 0.88 2.02
C ASP A 384 -8.14 1.00 0.61
N VAL A 385 -6.83 0.78 0.47
CA VAL A 385 -6.16 0.71 -0.83
C VAL A 385 -6.43 -0.64 -1.46
N HIS A 386 -7.10 -0.62 -2.60
CA HIS A 386 -7.30 -1.80 -3.42
C HIS A 386 -6.14 -1.89 -4.41
N ALA A 387 -5.24 -2.84 -4.20
CA ALA A 387 -4.26 -3.18 -5.20
C ALA A 387 -4.96 -3.82 -6.41
N ILE A 388 -4.77 -3.23 -7.59
CA ILE A 388 -5.12 -3.74 -8.92
C ILE A 388 -6.54 -3.35 -9.40
N TYR A 389 -6.65 -2.14 -9.95
CA TYR A 389 -7.52 -1.92 -11.12
C TYR A 389 -6.61 -1.86 -12.35
N LEU A 390 -6.83 -2.75 -13.33
CA LEU A 390 -6.24 -2.57 -14.65
C LEU A 390 -6.74 -1.22 -15.18
N PRO A 391 -5.88 -0.30 -15.65
CA PRO A 391 -6.33 1.00 -16.14
C PRO A 391 -7.42 0.80 -17.19
N ILE A 392 -8.49 1.59 -17.13
CA ILE A 392 -9.65 1.57 -18.05
C ILE A 392 -9.27 1.29 -19.53
N PRO A 393 -8.20 1.88 -20.12
CA PRO A 393 -7.80 1.54 -21.48
C PRO A 393 -7.34 0.08 -21.69
N HIS A 394 -6.72 -0.55 -20.69
CA HIS A 394 -6.28 -1.94 -20.76
C HIS A 394 -7.43 -2.95 -20.62
N GLU A 395 -8.44 -2.67 -19.79
CA GLU A 395 -9.65 -3.52 -19.75
C GLU A 395 -10.43 -3.44 -21.07
N ILE A 396 -10.56 -2.24 -21.63
CA ILE A 396 -11.20 -2.04 -22.93
C ILE A 396 -10.41 -2.78 -24.02
N ALA A 397 -9.08 -2.69 -24.02
CA ALA A 397 -8.23 -3.40 -24.98
C ALA A 397 -8.36 -4.92 -24.86
N LEU A 398 -8.30 -5.48 -23.65
CA LEU A 398 -8.44 -6.92 -23.43
C LEU A 398 -9.82 -7.42 -23.86
N ARG A 399 -10.88 -6.64 -23.58
CA ARG A 399 -12.23 -6.95 -24.04
C ARG A 399 -12.32 -6.94 -25.57
N ILE A 400 -11.77 -5.92 -26.24
CA ILE A 400 -11.76 -5.86 -27.72
C ILE A 400 -11.00 -7.06 -28.31
N ILE A 401 -9.80 -7.36 -27.79
CA ILE A 401 -8.99 -8.50 -28.25
C ILE A 401 -9.77 -9.81 -28.08
N THR A 402 -10.43 -10.00 -26.93
CA THR A 402 -11.19 -11.22 -26.64
C THR A 402 -12.40 -11.35 -27.57
N TYR A 403 -13.22 -10.30 -27.75
CA TYR A 403 -14.40 -10.37 -28.63
C TYR A 403 -14.01 -10.60 -30.10
N VAL A 404 -13.02 -9.86 -30.61
CA VAL A 404 -12.54 -10.05 -31.99
C VAL A 404 -11.92 -11.44 -32.18
N GLY A 405 -11.12 -11.89 -31.21
CA GLY A 405 -10.52 -13.22 -31.21
C GLY A 405 -11.55 -14.35 -31.24
N CYS A 406 -12.56 -14.28 -30.37
CA CYS A 406 -13.64 -15.27 -30.33
C CYS A 406 -14.46 -15.28 -31.63
N ILE A 407 -14.78 -14.13 -32.23
CA ILE A 407 -15.52 -14.08 -33.51
C ILE A 407 -14.72 -14.79 -34.62
N ILE A 408 -13.42 -14.48 -34.74
CA ILE A 408 -12.55 -15.13 -35.72
C ILE A 408 -12.46 -16.63 -35.45
N SER A 409 -12.26 -17.05 -34.19
CA SER A 409 -12.18 -18.45 -33.80
C SER A 409 -13.47 -19.21 -34.14
N ILE A 410 -14.65 -18.68 -33.78
CA ILE A 410 -15.96 -19.25 -34.14
C ILE A 410 -16.10 -19.45 -35.65
N THR A 411 -15.74 -18.46 -36.47
CA THR A 411 -15.83 -18.59 -37.93
C THR A 411 -14.93 -19.72 -38.45
N CYS A 412 -13.71 -19.84 -37.91
CA CYS A 412 -12.77 -20.91 -38.27
C CYS A 412 -13.29 -22.29 -37.85
N LEU A 413 -13.80 -22.41 -36.63
CA LEU A 413 -14.36 -23.66 -36.09
C LEU A 413 -15.58 -24.13 -36.90
N ILE A 414 -16.48 -23.22 -37.29
CA ILE A 414 -17.63 -23.54 -38.14
C ILE A 414 -17.17 -24.07 -39.50
N LEU A 415 -16.19 -23.41 -40.13
CA LEU A 415 -15.64 -23.85 -41.41
C LEU A 415 -14.99 -25.24 -41.27
N ALA A 416 -14.18 -25.47 -40.25
CA ALA A 416 -13.53 -26.76 -40.00
C ALA A 416 -14.56 -27.90 -39.80
N ILE A 417 -15.58 -27.68 -38.96
CA ILE A 417 -16.66 -28.64 -38.75
C ILE A 417 -17.40 -28.92 -40.06
N THR A 418 -17.70 -27.88 -40.84
CA THR A 418 -18.39 -28.02 -42.14
C THR A 418 -17.56 -28.85 -43.12
N THR A 419 -16.25 -28.61 -43.20
CA THR A 419 -15.34 -29.41 -44.03
C THR A 419 -15.36 -30.89 -43.63
N PHE A 420 -15.25 -31.22 -42.35
CA PHE A 420 -15.29 -32.62 -41.91
C PHE A 420 -16.65 -33.30 -42.14
N ARG A 421 -17.75 -32.53 -42.12
CA ARG A 421 -19.11 -33.06 -42.34
C ARG A 421 -19.44 -33.24 -43.82
N VAL A 422 -19.01 -32.33 -44.70
CA VAL A 422 -19.30 -32.36 -46.14
C VAL A 422 -18.41 -33.37 -46.86
N PHE A 423 -17.13 -33.45 -46.50
CA PHE A 423 -16.20 -34.40 -47.12
C PHE A 423 -16.26 -35.75 -46.41
N HIS A 424 -17.31 -36.53 -46.70
CA HIS A 424 -17.53 -37.87 -46.16
C HIS A 424 -16.33 -38.82 -46.39
N GLY A 425 -15.52 -38.59 -47.44
CA GLY A 425 -14.31 -39.36 -47.74
C GLY A 425 -13.11 -39.15 -46.80
N LEU A 426 -13.17 -38.16 -45.89
CA LEU A 426 -12.11 -37.88 -44.90
C LEU A 426 -12.41 -38.47 -43.51
N GLN A 427 -13.51 -39.19 -43.33
CA GLN A 427 -13.93 -39.72 -42.03
C GLN A 427 -12.99 -40.83 -41.53
N SER A 428 -12.19 -40.48 -40.52
CA SER A 428 -11.32 -41.37 -39.75
C SER A 428 -11.59 -41.19 -38.25
N ASP A 429 -11.14 -42.14 -37.42
CA ASP A 429 -11.17 -41.99 -35.96
C ASP A 429 -10.48 -40.69 -35.52
N ARG A 430 -9.39 -40.29 -36.19
CA ARG A 430 -8.66 -39.03 -35.95
C ARG A 430 -9.49 -37.79 -36.27
N THR A 431 -10.17 -37.76 -37.42
CA THR A 431 -11.00 -36.60 -37.80
C THR A 431 -12.26 -36.53 -36.95
N THR A 432 -12.75 -37.67 -36.46
CA THR A 432 -13.86 -37.72 -35.49
C THR A 432 -13.45 -37.09 -34.17
N ILE A 433 -12.29 -37.46 -33.62
CA ILE A 433 -11.74 -36.84 -32.39
C ILE A 433 -11.59 -35.32 -32.57
N HIS A 434 -10.96 -34.89 -33.66
CA HIS A 434 -10.74 -33.47 -33.94
C HIS A 434 -12.06 -32.70 -34.16
N CYS A 435 -13.07 -33.32 -34.77
CA CYS A 435 -14.40 -32.74 -34.92
C CYS A 435 -15.10 -32.55 -33.56
N ASN A 436 -15.01 -33.51 -32.64
CA ASN A 436 -15.57 -33.34 -31.29
C ASN A 436 -14.84 -32.25 -30.49
N LEU A 437 -13.52 -32.13 -30.62
CA LEU A 437 -12.75 -31.01 -30.07
C LEU A 437 -13.28 -29.67 -30.57
N CYS A 438 -13.43 -29.51 -31.89
CA CYS A 438 -13.97 -28.29 -32.49
C CYS A 438 -15.39 -27.98 -32.01
N ILE A 439 -16.25 -28.99 -31.86
CA ILE A 439 -17.62 -28.82 -31.36
C ILE A 439 -17.61 -28.33 -29.90
N CYS A 440 -16.80 -28.93 -29.03
CA CYS A 440 -16.69 -28.49 -27.63
C CYS A 440 -16.17 -27.05 -27.51
N LEU A 441 -15.18 -26.67 -28.31
CA LEU A 441 -14.66 -25.30 -28.34
C LEU A 441 -15.70 -24.32 -28.87
N LEU A 442 -16.41 -24.66 -29.95
CA LEU A 442 -17.46 -23.82 -30.53
C LEU A 442 -18.57 -23.53 -29.51
N VAL A 443 -19.06 -24.56 -28.81
CA VAL A 443 -20.09 -24.40 -27.79
C VAL A 443 -19.57 -23.57 -26.61
N SER A 444 -18.33 -23.78 -26.17
CA SER A 444 -17.72 -23.00 -25.09
C SER A 444 -17.61 -21.52 -25.43
N GLU A 445 -17.14 -21.19 -26.64
CA GLU A 445 -16.97 -19.81 -27.09
C GLU A 445 -18.30 -19.07 -27.27
N ILE A 446 -19.35 -19.77 -27.75
CA ILE A 446 -20.70 -19.20 -27.83
C ILE A 446 -21.25 -18.89 -26.43
N ILE A 447 -21.12 -19.82 -25.48
CA ILE A 447 -21.56 -19.60 -24.09
C ILE A 447 -20.74 -18.47 -23.46
N PHE A 448 -19.45 -18.38 -23.75
CA PHE A 448 -18.57 -17.34 -23.22
C PHE A 448 -19.00 -15.95 -23.71
N LEU A 449 -19.25 -15.78 -25.01
CA LEU A 449 -19.66 -14.50 -25.60
C LEU A 449 -21.04 -14.02 -25.12
N LEU A 450 -22.00 -14.95 -24.97
CA LEU A 450 -23.38 -14.62 -24.58
C LEU A 450 -23.54 -14.52 -23.05
N GLY A 451 -22.73 -15.26 -22.29
CA GLY A 451 -22.98 -15.53 -20.88
C GLY A 451 -22.10 -14.79 -19.88
N ILE A 452 -20.87 -14.37 -20.24
CA ILE A 452 -19.92 -13.84 -19.25
C ILE A 452 -20.40 -12.57 -18.52
N GLY A 453 -21.23 -11.76 -19.19
CA GLY A 453 -21.75 -10.49 -18.67
C GLY A 453 -23.12 -10.57 -17.98
N GLN A 454 -23.73 -11.75 -17.86
CA GLN A 454 -25.08 -11.93 -17.29
C GLN A 454 -25.03 -12.08 -15.76
N THR A 455 -24.51 -11.08 -15.04
CA THR A 455 -24.29 -11.12 -13.58
C THR A 455 -25.50 -10.73 -12.74
N GLU A 456 -26.57 -10.21 -13.34
CA GLU A 456 -27.76 -9.74 -12.61
C GLU A 456 -28.52 -10.89 -11.92
N ASN A 457 -28.48 -12.09 -12.49
CA ASN A 457 -29.13 -13.27 -11.92
C ASN A 457 -28.08 -14.29 -11.48
N HIS A 458 -27.89 -14.42 -10.17
CA HIS A 458 -26.88 -15.29 -9.56
C HIS A 458 -27.03 -16.76 -9.99
N ILE A 459 -28.26 -17.26 -10.13
CA ILE A 459 -28.53 -18.64 -10.53
C ILE A 459 -28.13 -18.87 -11.99
N LEU A 460 -28.50 -17.94 -12.88
CA LEU A 460 -28.13 -18.00 -14.30
C LEU A 460 -26.60 -17.94 -14.47
N CYS A 461 -25.95 -17.06 -13.70
CA CYS A 461 -24.51 -16.87 -13.72
C CYS A 461 -23.76 -18.14 -13.28
N GLY A 462 -24.22 -18.81 -12.22
CA GLY A 462 -23.66 -20.08 -11.77
C GLY A 462 -23.84 -21.22 -12.77
N VAL A 463 -25.01 -21.30 -13.41
CA VAL A 463 -25.28 -22.29 -14.48
C VAL A 463 -24.35 -22.07 -15.68
N ILE A 464 -24.17 -20.82 -16.12
CA ILE A 464 -23.25 -20.45 -17.20
C ILE A 464 -21.81 -20.87 -16.85
N ALA A 465 -21.35 -20.53 -15.64
CA ALA A 465 -20.02 -20.90 -15.16
C ALA A 465 -19.80 -22.42 -15.16
N GLY A 466 -20.81 -23.19 -14.72
CA GLY A 466 -20.78 -24.66 -14.74
C GLY A 466 -20.68 -25.25 -16.15
N PHE A 467 -21.47 -24.74 -17.09
CA PHE A 467 -21.39 -25.18 -18.49
C PHE A 467 -20.05 -24.85 -19.13
N LEU A 468 -19.53 -23.64 -18.89
CA LEU A 468 -18.21 -23.26 -19.40
C LEU A 468 -17.12 -24.17 -18.83
N GLN A 469 -17.12 -24.46 -17.52
CA GLN A 469 -16.19 -25.41 -16.90
C GLN A 469 -16.26 -26.78 -17.58
N TYR A 470 -17.47 -27.29 -17.80
CA TYR A 470 -17.70 -28.61 -18.40
C TYR A 470 -17.18 -28.69 -19.83
N PHE A 471 -17.58 -27.78 -20.71
CA PHE A 471 -17.22 -27.85 -22.13
C PHE A 471 -15.73 -27.56 -22.38
N PHE A 472 -15.10 -26.66 -21.60
CA PHE A 472 -13.66 -26.47 -21.67
C PHE A 472 -12.90 -27.73 -21.21
N LEU A 473 -13.30 -28.36 -20.10
CA LEU A 473 -12.70 -29.63 -19.68
C LEU A 473 -12.87 -30.73 -20.74
N CYS A 474 -14.04 -30.84 -21.37
CA CYS A 474 -14.26 -31.76 -22.48
C CYS A 474 -13.31 -31.48 -23.65
N ALA A 475 -13.12 -30.20 -24.00
CA ALA A 475 -12.17 -29.81 -25.05
C ALA A 475 -10.73 -30.24 -24.70
N PHE A 476 -10.28 -30.04 -23.46
CA PHE A 476 -8.95 -30.48 -23.02
C PHE A 476 -8.80 -32.01 -23.05
N ILE A 477 -9.80 -32.78 -22.63
CA ILE A 477 -9.72 -34.25 -22.72
C ILE A 477 -9.74 -34.73 -24.18
N TRP A 478 -10.52 -34.09 -25.06
CA TRP A 478 -10.46 -34.39 -26.50
C TRP A 478 -9.11 -34.04 -27.12
N MET A 479 -8.48 -32.94 -26.70
CA MET A 479 -7.12 -32.56 -27.09
C MET A 479 -6.08 -33.58 -26.59
N PHE A 480 -6.24 -34.13 -25.39
CA PHE A 480 -5.43 -35.26 -24.90
C PHE A 480 -5.56 -36.48 -25.82
N PHE A 481 -6.79 -36.86 -26.18
CA PHE A 481 -6.99 -38.00 -27.09
C PHE A 481 -6.49 -37.73 -28.50
N GLU A 482 -6.50 -36.49 -28.98
CA GLU A 482 -5.85 -36.12 -30.22
C GLU A 482 -4.34 -36.38 -30.17
N GLY A 483 -3.65 -35.91 -29.12
CA GLY A 483 -2.22 -36.17 -28.92
C GLY A 483 -1.90 -37.66 -28.76
N PHE A 484 -2.72 -38.39 -28.00
CA PHE A 484 -2.57 -39.83 -27.82
C PHE A 484 -2.79 -40.61 -29.13
N GLN A 485 -3.81 -40.26 -29.91
CA GLN A 485 -4.09 -40.92 -31.19
C GLN A 485 -2.96 -40.68 -32.20
N LEU A 486 -2.34 -39.48 -32.22
CA LEU A 486 -1.15 -39.20 -33.02
C LEU A 486 0.03 -40.10 -32.63
N TYR A 487 0.24 -40.30 -31.33
CA TYR A 487 1.29 -41.19 -30.82
C TYR A 487 1.05 -42.66 -31.20
N VAL A 488 -0.18 -43.17 -31.02
CA VAL A 488 -0.53 -44.55 -31.37
C VAL A 488 -0.38 -44.81 -32.86
N MET A 489 -0.87 -43.90 -33.72
CA MET A 489 -0.73 -44.00 -35.18
C MET A 489 0.73 -44.05 -35.63
N LEU A 490 1.66 -43.45 -34.87
CA LEU A 490 3.07 -43.43 -35.21
C LEU A 490 3.79 -44.74 -34.84
N ILE A 491 3.31 -45.46 -33.84
CA ILE A 491 3.91 -46.72 -33.35
C ILE A 491 3.25 -47.95 -33.99
N GLU A 492 1.92 -47.97 -34.10
CA GLU A 492 1.16 -49.06 -34.71
C GLU A 492 0.99 -48.80 -36.21
N VAL A 493 2.00 -49.17 -37.02
CA VAL A 493 2.05 -48.78 -38.45
C VAL A 493 1.20 -49.67 -39.38
N PHE A 494 0.70 -50.85 -38.98
CA PHE A 494 -0.26 -51.62 -39.79
C PHE A 494 -1.21 -52.46 -38.92
N GLU A 495 -2.50 -52.39 -39.24
CA GLU A 495 -3.68 -53.10 -38.70
C GLU A 495 -4.23 -52.67 -37.32
N ALA A 496 -5.12 -51.67 -37.32
CA ALA A 496 -6.02 -51.40 -36.20
C ALA A 496 -7.34 -52.18 -36.36
N GLU A 497 -7.39 -53.43 -35.89
CA GLU A 497 -8.54 -54.35 -36.08
C GLU A 497 -9.79 -54.01 -35.23
N LYS A 498 -9.78 -52.92 -34.43
CA LYS A 498 -10.97 -52.46 -33.68
C LYS A 498 -10.91 -50.97 -33.34
N SER A 499 -11.93 -50.20 -33.76
CA SER A 499 -12.06 -48.78 -33.41
C SER A 499 -12.25 -48.59 -31.90
N ARG A 500 -11.38 -47.78 -31.28
CA ARG A 500 -11.37 -47.50 -29.83
C ARG A 500 -12.26 -46.29 -29.46
N ILE A 501 -12.95 -45.72 -30.44
CA ILE A 501 -13.66 -44.44 -30.34
C ILE A 501 -14.74 -44.41 -29.24
N ARG A 502 -15.43 -45.53 -29.00
CA ARG A 502 -16.46 -45.63 -27.94
C ARG A 502 -15.89 -45.34 -26.55
N TRP A 503 -14.67 -45.81 -26.27
CA TRP A 503 -13.98 -45.54 -25.00
C TRP A 503 -13.59 -44.07 -24.88
N TYR A 504 -13.10 -43.46 -25.96
CA TYR A 504 -12.78 -42.03 -25.98
C TYR A 504 -14.00 -41.17 -25.66
N TYR A 505 -15.17 -41.49 -26.23
CA TYR A 505 -16.43 -40.82 -25.88
C TYR A 505 -16.80 -40.95 -24.39
N CYS A 506 -16.69 -42.16 -23.83
CA CYS A 506 -17.00 -42.37 -22.41
C CYS A 506 -16.08 -41.55 -21.48
N PHE A 507 -14.78 -41.51 -21.76
CA PHE A 507 -13.83 -40.76 -20.93
C PHE A 507 -13.90 -39.25 -21.17
N ALA A 508 -14.00 -38.81 -22.42
CA ALA A 508 -13.95 -37.40 -22.79
C ALA A 508 -15.17 -36.60 -22.31
N TYR A 509 -16.33 -37.23 -22.18
CA TYR A 509 -17.52 -36.59 -21.60
C TYR A 509 -17.76 -37.00 -20.13
N GLY A 510 -17.45 -38.25 -19.76
CA GLY A 510 -17.70 -38.75 -18.41
C GLY A 510 -16.81 -38.15 -17.35
N LEU A 511 -15.49 -38.02 -17.61
CA LEU A 511 -14.56 -37.49 -16.61
C LEU A 511 -14.83 -36.00 -16.29
N PRO A 512 -15.01 -35.10 -17.27
CA PRO A 512 -15.42 -33.72 -17.00
C PRO A 512 -16.74 -33.61 -16.24
N PHE A 513 -17.72 -34.47 -16.55
CA PHE A 513 -19.00 -34.49 -15.87
C PHE A 513 -18.84 -34.78 -14.36
N ILE A 514 -18.03 -35.80 -14.02
CA ILE A 514 -17.76 -36.16 -12.62
C ILE A 514 -17.07 -35.01 -11.88
N ILE A 515 -16.08 -34.35 -12.50
CA ILE A 515 -15.35 -33.23 -11.89
C ILE A 515 -16.29 -32.07 -11.58
N VAL A 516 -17.11 -31.67 -12.55
CA VAL A 516 -18.05 -30.54 -12.38
C VAL A 516 -19.14 -30.90 -11.38
N PHE A 517 -19.67 -32.14 -11.40
CA PHE A 517 -20.68 -32.58 -10.45
C PHE A 517 -20.17 -32.57 -8.99
N ILE A 518 -18.97 -33.09 -8.75
CA ILE A 518 -18.35 -33.06 -7.41
C ILE A 518 -18.08 -31.61 -6.99
N SER A 519 -17.56 -30.78 -7.89
CA SER A 519 -17.27 -29.37 -7.62
C SER A 519 -18.53 -28.56 -7.25
N ALA A 520 -19.64 -28.80 -7.95
CA ALA A 520 -20.94 -28.18 -7.69
C ALA A 520 -21.56 -28.61 -6.36
N ILE A 521 -21.31 -29.84 -5.89
CA ILE A 521 -21.78 -30.30 -4.58
C ILE A 521 -20.96 -29.69 -3.44
N ILE A 522 -19.63 -29.63 -3.60
CA ILE A 522 -18.73 -29.17 -2.53
C ILE A 522 -18.88 -27.66 -2.30
N TYR A 523 -18.94 -26.87 -3.38
CA TYR A 523 -18.97 -25.41 -3.27
C TYR A 523 -19.84 -24.77 -4.36
N PRO A 524 -21.17 -24.82 -4.21
CA PRO A 524 -22.10 -24.25 -5.20
C PRO A 524 -21.95 -22.73 -5.32
N GLU A 525 -21.63 -22.04 -4.22
CA GLU A 525 -21.41 -20.59 -4.19
C GLU A 525 -20.14 -20.13 -4.92
N GLY A 526 -19.23 -21.06 -5.28
CA GLY A 526 -18.04 -20.75 -6.06
C GLY A 526 -18.27 -20.58 -7.56
N TYR A 527 -19.49 -20.88 -8.02
CA TYR A 527 -19.89 -20.73 -9.42
C TYR A 527 -20.49 -19.35 -9.67
N GLY A 528 -19.68 -18.45 -10.23
CA GLY A 528 -20.07 -17.07 -10.53
C GLY A 528 -19.42 -16.07 -9.58
N THR A 529 -19.22 -14.85 -10.06
CA THR A 529 -18.74 -13.72 -9.25
C THR A 529 -19.59 -12.50 -9.54
N ASN A 530 -19.49 -11.47 -8.69
CA ASN A 530 -20.18 -10.19 -8.90
C ASN A 530 -19.73 -9.43 -10.16
N ARG A 531 -18.61 -9.82 -10.78
CA ARG A 531 -18.02 -9.12 -11.95
C ARG A 531 -18.14 -9.90 -13.26
N TYR A 532 -18.18 -11.23 -13.21
CA TYR A 532 -18.26 -12.10 -14.38
C TYR A 532 -18.76 -13.50 -14.01
N CYS A 533 -19.39 -14.18 -14.96
CA CYS A 533 -19.93 -15.53 -14.77
C CYS A 533 -18.88 -16.61 -15.04
N TRP A 534 -17.95 -16.78 -14.09
CA TRP A 534 -16.91 -17.81 -14.09
C TRP A 534 -16.60 -18.28 -12.66
N LEU A 535 -15.78 -19.32 -12.52
CA LEU A 535 -15.36 -19.85 -11.22
C LEU A 535 -14.60 -18.80 -10.40
N GLN A 536 -14.92 -18.71 -9.12
CA GLN A 536 -14.21 -17.86 -8.16
C GLN A 536 -12.77 -18.36 -7.93
N ALA A 537 -11.81 -17.43 -7.89
CA ALA A 537 -10.38 -17.74 -7.70
C ALA A 537 -9.99 -17.99 -6.23
N GLU A 538 -10.86 -17.58 -5.30
CA GLU A 538 -10.64 -17.72 -3.86
C GLU A 538 -10.81 -19.18 -3.40
N ASN A 539 -10.21 -19.53 -2.26
CA ASN A 539 -10.33 -20.84 -1.62
C ASN A 539 -9.87 -22.05 -2.46
N TYR A 540 -8.91 -21.87 -3.38
CA TYR A 540 -8.38 -22.94 -4.24
C TYR A 540 -9.42 -23.59 -5.18
N PHE A 541 -10.64 -23.04 -5.29
CA PHE A 541 -11.72 -23.62 -6.08
C PHE A 541 -11.39 -23.67 -7.58
N ILE A 542 -10.66 -22.68 -8.07
CA ILE A 542 -10.16 -22.61 -9.46
C ILE A 542 -9.26 -23.80 -9.85
N TYR A 543 -8.63 -24.48 -8.89
CA TYR A 543 -7.81 -25.67 -9.17
C TYR A 543 -8.64 -26.89 -9.62
N SER A 544 -9.95 -26.90 -9.40
CA SER A 544 -10.86 -27.90 -9.97
C SER A 544 -10.86 -27.89 -11.51
N PHE A 545 -10.56 -26.74 -12.11
CA PHE A 545 -10.38 -26.57 -13.56
C PHE A 545 -8.89 -26.59 -13.96
N VAL A 546 -8.07 -25.77 -13.30
CA VAL A 546 -6.66 -25.56 -13.69
C VAL A 546 -5.82 -26.82 -13.51
N GLY A 547 -6.07 -27.61 -12.46
CA GLY A 547 -5.32 -28.85 -12.20
C GLY A 547 -5.40 -29.86 -13.34
N PRO A 548 -6.60 -30.30 -13.76
CA PRO A 548 -6.76 -31.19 -14.92
C PRO A 548 -6.14 -30.65 -16.21
N VAL A 549 -6.27 -29.33 -16.46
CA VAL A 549 -5.70 -28.68 -17.65
C VAL A 549 -4.18 -28.78 -17.69
N ILE A 550 -3.50 -28.52 -16.57
CA ILE A 550 -2.04 -28.63 -16.48
C ILE A 550 -1.59 -30.08 -16.77
N VAL A 551 -2.27 -31.06 -16.19
CA VAL A 551 -1.95 -32.49 -16.41
C VAL A 551 -2.07 -32.85 -17.90
N VAL A 552 -3.16 -32.44 -18.55
CA VAL A 552 -3.37 -32.67 -19.99
C VAL A 552 -2.28 -32.03 -20.84
N ILE A 553 -1.94 -30.76 -20.57
CA ILE A 553 -0.91 -30.03 -21.33
C ILE A 553 0.44 -30.74 -21.22
N VAL A 554 0.83 -31.16 -20.00
CA VAL A 554 2.09 -31.87 -19.76
C VAL A 554 2.13 -33.20 -20.53
N LEU A 555 1.04 -33.98 -20.49
CA LEU A 555 0.98 -35.26 -21.22
C LEU A 555 1.03 -35.07 -22.74
N ASN A 556 0.36 -34.05 -23.27
CA ASN A 556 0.41 -33.74 -24.70
C ASN A 556 1.80 -33.28 -25.16
N ILE A 557 2.53 -32.50 -24.34
CA ILE A 557 3.93 -32.14 -24.62
C ILE A 557 4.81 -33.40 -24.67
N ILE A 558 4.59 -34.35 -23.75
CA ILE A 558 5.31 -35.64 -23.73
C ILE A 558 5.01 -36.44 -25.00
N PHE A 559 3.75 -36.57 -25.41
CA PHE A 559 3.38 -37.26 -26.65
C PHE A 559 3.98 -36.60 -27.89
N LEU A 560 3.93 -35.26 -27.97
CA LEU A 560 4.52 -34.51 -29.06
C LEU A 560 6.05 -34.71 -29.13
N ALA A 561 6.74 -34.62 -28.00
CA ALA A 561 8.17 -34.85 -27.93
C ALA A 561 8.55 -36.28 -28.37
N MET A 562 7.82 -37.29 -27.92
CA MET A 562 8.03 -38.68 -28.35
C MET A 562 7.78 -38.86 -29.86
N ALA A 563 6.70 -38.28 -30.38
CA ALA A 563 6.40 -38.31 -31.82
C ALA A 563 7.51 -37.66 -32.65
N ILE A 564 7.99 -36.47 -32.25
CA ILE A 564 9.10 -35.78 -32.92
C ILE A 564 10.38 -36.62 -32.86
N MET A 565 10.77 -37.12 -31.68
CA MET A 565 11.96 -37.97 -31.53
C MET A 565 11.89 -39.19 -32.44
N MET A 566 10.74 -39.84 -32.52
CA MET A 566 10.57 -41.03 -33.35
C MET A 566 10.55 -40.71 -34.85
N MET A 567 9.96 -39.58 -35.27
CA MET A 567 10.07 -39.08 -36.65
C MET A 567 11.53 -38.77 -37.01
N CYS A 568 12.28 -38.06 -36.15
CA CYS A 568 13.69 -37.78 -36.36
C CYS A 568 14.52 -39.07 -36.45
N ARG A 569 14.22 -40.09 -35.63
CA ARG A 569 14.87 -41.40 -35.69
C ARG A 569 14.55 -42.15 -36.99
N HIS A 570 13.30 -42.13 -37.46
CA HIS A 570 12.93 -42.73 -38.75
C HIS A 570 13.57 -41.99 -39.94
N ALA A 571 13.66 -40.67 -39.89
CA ALA A 571 14.36 -39.86 -40.89
C ALA A 571 15.87 -40.15 -40.91
N SER A 572 16.51 -40.28 -39.74
CA SER A 572 17.92 -40.66 -39.63
C SER A 572 18.19 -42.07 -40.17
N ASN A 573 17.32 -43.03 -39.83
CA ASN A 573 17.45 -44.42 -40.30
C ASN A 573 17.22 -44.55 -41.81
N SER A 574 16.31 -43.77 -42.41
CA SER A 574 16.07 -43.79 -43.86
C SER A 574 17.22 -43.17 -44.66
N VAL A 575 17.85 -42.11 -44.13
CA VAL A 575 19.09 -41.53 -44.69
C VAL A 575 20.26 -42.50 -44.56
N ALA A 576 20.40 -43.20 -43.42
CA ALA A 576 21.44 -44.21 -43.22
C ALA A 576 21.27 -45.41 -44.17
N MET A 577 20.04 -45.86 -44.43
CA MET A 577 19.74 -46.92 -45.40
C MET A 577 20.11 -46.51 -46.83
N LYS A 578 19.77 -45.28 -47.26
CA LYS A 578 20.17 -44.74 -48.57
C LYS A 578 21.70 -44.67 -48.72
N ASN A 579 22.42 -44.22 -47.69
CA ASN A 579 23.88 -44.17 -47.73
C ASN A 579 24.50 -45.58 -47.81
N LYS A 580 23.90 -46.57 -47.14
CA LYS A 580 24.35 -47.97 -47.18
C LYS A 580 24.13 -48.61 -48.56
N GLU A 581 23.02 -48.28 -49.23
CA GLU A 581 22.71 -48.73 -50.59
C GLU A 581 23.64 -48.12 -51.64
N HIS A 582 23.95 -46.81 -51.53
CA HIS A 582 24.95 -46.16 -52.37
C HIS A 582 26.36 -46.73 -52.17
N SER A 583 26.75 -47.07 -50.93
CA SER A 583 28.06 -47.71 -50.67
C SER A 583 28.15 -49.15 -51.19
N ARG A 584 27.05 -49.92 -51.20
CA ARG A 584 27.00 -51.27 -51.81
C ARG A 584 27.08 -51.22 -53.34
N LEU A 585 26.43 -50.24 -53.97
CA LEU A 585 26.55 -50.03 -55.42
C LEU A 585 27.97 -49.59 -55.83
N ALA A 586 28.68 -48.86 -54.96
CA ALA A 586 30.07 -48.48 -55.18
C ALA A 586 31.08 -49.63 -55.00
N SER A 587 30.76 -50.68 -54.23
CA SER A 587 31.67 -51.83 -54.02
C SER A 587 31.47 -52.99 -55.00
N THR A 588 30.49 -52.91 -55.90
CA THR A 588 30.15 -53.98 -56.88
C THR A 588 30.62 -53.61 -58.29
N ARG A 589 31.54 -52.65 -58.40
CA ARG A 589 32.18 -52.18 -59.63
C ARG A 589 33.68 -52.17 -59.41
#